data_AF-J7XJZ6-F1
#
_entry.id   AF-J7XJZ6-F1
#
_cell.length_a   1.000
_cell.length_b   1.000
_cell.length_c   1.000
_cell.angle_alpha   90.00
_cell.angle_beta   90.00
_cell.angle_gamma   90.00
#
_symmetry.space_group_name_H-M   'P 1'
#
loop_
_entity.id
_entity.type
_entity.pdbx_description
1 polymer ?
#
loop_
_entity_poly.entity_id
_entity_poly.type
_entity_poly.pdbx_seq_one_letter_code
_entity_poly.pdbx_strand_id
1 'polypeptide(L)'
;MNKSKPIDELTIEDLKHNPIWEWAIDEEENEECDETWVKPVETINFTEELNGSIVLGELIIYNDEKFPMMCSIDIENNEVLISSIVFYNEKEDEYIAIEDVVKTVEMPLSLNINLTINGEPRFLKFSADKIDIYKNIIKTNLN
;
A
#
# COMPACT_ATOMS: atom_id res chain seq x y z
N MET A 1 -0.45 14.13 18.26
CA MET A 1 0.89 14.55 17.79
C MET A 1 0.90 14.22 16.32
N ASN A 2 0.81 15.24 15.46
CA ASN A 2 0.97 15.06 14.02
C ASN A 2 2.36 14.47 13.81
N LYS A 3 2.38 13.21 13.40
CA LYS A 3 3.59 12.48 13.02
C LYS A 3 3.68 12.43 11.50
N SER A 4 3.31 13.53 10.85
CA SER A 4 3.54 13.66 9.42
C SER A 4 5.04 13.50 9.18
N LYS A 5 5.37 12.82 8.09
CA LYS A 5 6.75 12.53 7.70
C LYS A 5 6.84 12.40 6.17
N PRO A 6 8.03 12.55 5.59
CA PRO A 6 8.24 12.23 4.18
C PRO A 6 7.85 10.78 3.87
N ILE A 7 7.27 10.52 2.70
CA ILE A 7 6.91 9.15 2.27
C ILE A 7 8.10 8.19 2.28
N ASP A 8 9.30 8.68 1.92
CA ASP A 8 10.53 7.88 1.91
C ASP A 8 11.01 7.47 3.32
N GLU A 9 10.44 8.08 4.38
CA GLU A 9 10.67 7.70 5.78
C GLU A 9 9.55 6.84 6.36
N LEU A 10 8.49 6.54 5.60
CA LEU A 10 7.41 5.66 6.03
C LEU A 10 7.89 4.21 6.06
N THR A 11 7.62 3.51 7.16
CA THR A 11 8.07 2.12 7.35
C THR A 11 6.92 1.14 7.51
N ILE A 12 7.20 -0.16 7.29
CA ILE A 12 6.28 -1.25 7.64
C ILE A 12 5.89 -1.19 9.13
N GLU A 13 6.82 -0.82 10.02
CA GLU A 13 6.51 -0.71 11.45
C GLU A 13 5.52 0.42 11.73
N ASP A 14 5.64 1.57 11.05
CA ASP A 14 4.63 2.64 11.14
C ASP A 14 3.24 2.14 10.71
N LEU A 15 3.18 1.36 9.62
CA LEU A 15 1.96 0.78 9.08
C LEU A 15 1.36 -0.34 9.96
N LYS A 16 2.19 -1.07 10.70
CA LYS A 16 1.71 -2.02 11.73
C LYS A 16 1.04 -1.31 12.91
N HIS A 17 1.50 -0.10 13.25
CA HIS A 17 0.91 0.71 14.32
C HIS A 17 -0.33 1.48 13.85
N ASN A 18 -0.29 2.05 12.65
CA ASN A 18 -1.41 2.75 12.02
C ASN A 18 -1.60 2.20 10.61
N PRO A 19 -2.67 1.41 10.35
CA PRO A 19 -2.79 0.64 9.11
C PRO A 19 -3.09 1.46 7.86
N ILE A 20 -3.47 2.73 8.01
CA ILE A 20 -3.83 3.64 6.92
C ILE A 20 -3.07 4.95 7.12
N TRP A 21 -2.39 5.38 6.06
CA TRP A 21 -1.69 6.66 5.99
C TRP A 21 -2.15 7.43 4.76
N GLU A 22 -2.46 8.70 4.92
CA GLU A 22 -2.93 9.57 3.84
C GLU A 22 -1.89 10.66 3.54
N TRP A 23 -1.98 11.26 2.36
CA TRP A 23 -1.18 12.42 2.00
C TRP A 23 -1.53 13.60 2.91
N ALA A 24 -0.53 14.27 3.45
CA ALA A 24 -0.68 15.39 4.37
C ALA A 24 -0.96 16.72 3.62
N ILE A 25 -1.86 16.70 2.64
CA ILE A 25 -2.19 17.83 1.75
C ILE A 25 -2.73 19.03 2.54
N ASP A 26 -3.44 18.78 3.64
CA ASP A 26 -3.94 19.82 4.54
C ASP A 26 -2.86 20.48 5.39
N GLU A 27 -1.64 19.94 5.43
CA GLU A 27 -0.48 20.49 6.12
C GLU A 27 0.48 21.25 5.18
N GLU A 28 0.14 21.41 3.89
CA GLU A 28 0.97 22.13 2.89
C GLU A 28 1.24 23.61 3.22
N GLU A 29 0.43 24.24 4.09
CA GLU A 29 0.71 25.61 4.57
C GLU A 29 1.92 25.67 5.52
N ASN A 30 2.41 24.52 6.00
CA ASN A 30 3.64 24.41 6.77
C ASN A 30 4.85 24.39 5.83
N GLU A 31 5.71 25.42 5.92
CA GLU A 31 6.92 25.54 5.09
C GLU A 31 7.91 24.35 5.22
N GLU A 32 7.79 23.53 6.26
CA GLU A 32 8.59 22.31 6.46
C GLU A 32 7.99 21.04 5.80
N CYS A 33 6.69 21.07 5.46
CA CYS A 33 5.97 19.96 4.85
C CYS A 33 5.88 20.18 3.33
N ASP A 34 6.22 19.17 2.54
CA ASP A 34 6.03 19.21 1.09
C ASP A 34 4.92 18.24 0.63
N GLU A 35 4.61 18.26 -0.67
CA GLU A 35 3.56 17.46 -1.30
C GLU A 35 3.78 15.93 -1.18
N THR A 36 4.97 15.49 -0.75
CA THR A 36 5.34 14.07 -0.58
C THR A 36 5.14 13.55 0.84
N TRP A 37 4.66 14.39 1.76
CA TRP A 37 4.47 14.01 3.15
C TRP A 37 3.18 13.23 3.35
N VAL A 38 3.23 12.32 4.32
CA VAL A 38 2.12 11.46 4.71
C VAL A 38 1.91 11.49 6.21
N LYS A 39 0.68 11.25 6.64
CA LYS A 39 0.30 11.24 8.06
C LYS A 39 -0.59 10.05 8.38
N PRO A 40 -0.57 9.55 9.63
CA PRO A 40 -1.43 8.44 10.02
C PRO A 40 -2.88 8.90 10.10
N VAL A 41 -3.79 8.08 9.59
CA VAL A 41 -5.23 8.31 9.72
C VAL A 41 -5.70 7.81 11.09
N GLU A 42 -6.52 8.60 11.79
CA GLU A 42 -6.98 8.25 13.15
C GLU A 42 -8.02 7.10 13.16
N THR A 43 -8.58 6.77 12.00
CA THR A 43 -9.53 5.67 11.81
C THR A 43 -8.88 4.47 11.16
N ILE A 44 -9.35 3.27 11.51
CA ILE A 44 -9.01 2.02 10.83
C ILE A 44 -9.99 1.68 9.70
N ASN A 45 -11.05 2.48 9.54
CA ASN A 45 -12.09 2.30 8.54
C ASN A 45 -11.76 3.09 7.27
N PHE A 46 -11.41 2.37 6.21
CA PHE A 46 -11.18 2.88 4.87
C PHE A 46 -12.51 3.25 4.20
N THR A 47 -12.61 4.49 3.73
CA THR A 47 -13.77 5.07 3.04
C THR A 47 -13.32 5.73 1.74
N GLU A 48 -14.24 6.15 0.88
CA GLU A 48 -13.90 6.84 -0.39
C GLU A 48 -13.06 8.11 -0.17
N GLU A 49 -13.24 8.80 0.97
CA GLU A 49 -12.41 9.95 1.36
C GLU A 49 -10.93 9.60 1.56
N LEU A 50 -10.61 8.31 1.79
CA LEU A 50 -9.26 7.80 2.01
C LEU A 50 -8.67 7.17 0.73
N ASN A 51 -9.32 7.31 -0.42
CA ASN A 51 -8.76 6.87 -1.70
C ASN A 51 -7.38 7.52 -1.95
N GLY A 52 -6.43 6.71 -2.40
CA GLY A 52 -5.02 7.07 -2.59
C GLY A 52 -4.17 6.86 -1.34
N SER A 53 -4.77 6.54 -0.19
CA SER A 53 -4.04 6.24 1.05
C SER A 53 -3.17 5.00 0.91
N ILE A 54 -2.06 5.02 1.64
CA ILE A 54 -1.08 3.95 1.75
C ILE A 54 -1.51 3.02 2.88
N VAL A 55 -1.47 1.72 2.59
CA VAL A 55 -1.92 0.68 3.51
C VAL A 55 -0.91 -0.46 3.60
N LEU A 56 -0.99 -1.22 4.69
CA LEU A 56 -0.20 -2.43 4.89
C LEU A 56 -0.79 -3.61 4.10
N GLY A 57 0.09 -4.38 3.47
CA GLY A 57 -0.25 -5.66 2.87
C GLY A 57 0.85 -6.71 3.07
N GLU A 58 0.61 -7.88 2.48
CA GLU A 58 1.57 -8.98 2.36
C GLU A 58 1.68 -9.38 0.89
N LEU A 59 2.90 -9.33 0.35
CA LEU A 59 3.24 -9.86 -0.95
C LEU A 59 3.67 -11.33 -0.80
N ILE A 60 3.09 -12.22 -1.61
CA ILE A 60 3.50 -13.62 -1.71
C ILE A 60 4.04 -13.86 -3.11
N ILE A 61 5.30 -14.28 -3.20
CA ILE A 61 5.94 -14.66 -4.45
C ILE A 61 5.84 -16.18 -4.69
N TYR A 62 6.21 -16.64 -5.89
CA TYR A 62 6.02 -18.03 -6.35
C TYR A 62 6.48 -19.13 -5.38
N ASN A 63 7.54 -18.91 -4.59
CA ASN A 63 8.05 -19.90 -3.63
C ASN A 63 7.31 -19.89 -2.28
N ASP A 64 6.09 -19.33 -2.22
CA ASP A 64 5.31 -19.07 -0.99
C ASP A 64 6.04 -18.18 0.02
N GLU A 65 7.11 -17.49 -0.40
CA GLU A 65 7.82 -16.53 0.42
C GLU A 65 6.98 -15.26 0.55
N LYS A 66 6.87 -14.79 1.79
CA LYS A 66 6.00 -13.69 2.20
C LYS A 66 6.84 -12.49 2.58
N PHE A 67 6.45 -11.32 2.08
CA PHE A 67 7.08 -10.06 2.40
C PHE A 67 6.02 -9.08 2.87
N PRO A 68 6.23 -8.37 3.99
CA PRO A 68 5.39 -7.23 4.31
C PRO A 68 5.57 -6.17 3.21
N MET A 69 4.47 -5.54 2.82
CA MET A 69 4.47 -4.52 1.78
C MET A 69 3.60 -3.34 2.16
N MET A 70 3.82 -2.23 1.48
CA MET A 70 2.92 -1.09 1.45
C MET A 70 2.50 -0.80 0.01
N CYS A 71 1.30 -0.26 -0.14
CA CYS A 71 0.75 0.12 -1.44
C CYS A 71 -0.34 1.17 -1.26
N SER A 72 -0.58 1.94 -2.32
CA SER A 72 -1.75 2.84 -2.39
C SER A 72 -2.98 2.08 -2.88
N ILE A 73 -4.14 2.41 -2.30
CA ILE A 73 -5.44 1.85 -2.70
C ILE A 73 -6.40 2.95 -3.09
N ASP A 74 -7.09 2.76 -4.22
CA ASP A 74 -8.31 3.49 -4.56
C ASP A 74 -9.47 2.51 -4.74
N ILE A 75 -10.66 2.88 -4.26
CA ILE A 75 -11.89 2.10 -4.42
C ILE A 75 -12.92 2.95 -5.15
N GLU A 76 -13.40 2.47 -6.30
CA GLU A 76 -14.44 3.13 -7.09
C GLU A 76 -15.45 2.11 -7.61
N ASN A 77 -16.74 2.30 -7.33
CA ASN A 77 -17.83 1.45 -7.85
C ASN A 77 -17.59 -0.07 -7.69
N ASN A 78 -16.99 -0.48 -6.56
CA ASN A 78 -16.60 -1.86 -6.24
C ASN A 78 -15.34 -2.39 -6.95
N GLU A 79 -14.69 -1.58 -7.78
CA GLU A 79 -13.33 -1.81 -8.28
C GLU A 79 -12.31 -1.32 -7.24
N VAL A 80 -11.27 -2.11 -7.01
CA VAL A 80 -10.09 -1.75 -6.23
C VAL A 80 -8.92 -1.59 -7.19
N LEU A 81 -8.22 -0.48 -7.06
CA LEU A 81 -6.98 -0.16 -7.77
C LEU A 81 -5.85 -0.19 -6.74
N ILE A 82 -4.80 -0.94 -7.05
CA ILE A 82 -3.60 -1.02 -6.20
C ILE A 82 -2.43 -0.52 -7.02
N SER A 83 -1.68 0.42 -6.44
CA SER A 83 -0.52 1.05 -7.06
C SER A 83 0.62 1.21 -6.07
N SER A 84 1.78 1.64 -6.55
CA SER A 84 2.96 1.97 -5.72
C SER A 84 3.35 0.85 -4.74
N ILE A 85 3.40 -0.39 -5.23
CA ILE A 85 3.66 -1.56 -4.39
C ILE A 85 5.15 -1.64 -4.08
N VAL A 86 5.49 -1.49 -2.80
CA VAL A 86 6.85 -1.61 -2.28
C VAL A 86 6.84 -2.64 -1.15
N PHE A 87 7.70 -3.65 -1.23
CA PHE A 87 7.84 -4.66 -0.19
C PHE A 87 9.17 -4.51 0.53
N TYR A 88 9.19 -4.89 1.81
CA TYR A 88 10.39 -4.87 2.62
C TYR A 88 11.05 -6.24 2.64
N ASN A 89 12.31 -6.29 2.22
CA ASN A 89 13.15 -7.49 2.26
C ASN A 89 13.94 -7.50 3.57
N GLU A 90 13.44 -8.25 4.57
CA GLU A 90 14.10 -8.37 5.88
C GLU A 90 15.51 -8.96 5.82
N LYS A 91 15.87 -9.72 4.77
CA LYS A 91 17.21 -10.31 4.63
C LYS A 91 18.25 -9.28 4.21
N GLU A 92 17.85 -8.31 3.40
CA GLU A 92 18.72 -7.27 2.84
C GLU A 92 18.56 -5.94 3.58
N ASP A 93 17.54 -5.82 4.45
CA ASP A 93 17.18 -4.59 5.16
C ASP A 93 16.85 -3.43 4.21
N GLU A 94 16.12 -3.74 3.13
CA GLU A 94 15.84 -2.81 2.04
C GLU A 94 14.37 -2.84 1.60
N TYR A 95 13.87 -1.69 1.18
CA TYR A 95 12.58 -1.54 0.51
C TYR A 95 12.77 -1.68 -1.00
N ILE A 96 11.97 -2.54 -1.62
CA ILE A 96 12.10 -2.89 -3.03
C ILE A 96 10.75 -2.65 -3.71
N ALA A 97 10.76 -1.82 -4.76
CA ALA A 97 9.60 -1.64 -5.61
C ALA A 97 9.36 -2.91 -6.43
N ILE A 98 8.11 -3.36 -6.52
CA ILE A 98 7.81 -4.62 -7.22
C ILE A 98 8.20 -4.57 -8.71
N GLU A 99 8.15 -3.38 -9.31
CA GLU A 99 8.51 -3.14 -10.71
C GLU A 99 10.01 -3.39 -11.00
N ASP A 100 10.88 -3.25 -10.00
CA ASP A 100 12.31 -3.48 -10.15
C ASP A 100 12.65 -4.97 -10.26
N VAL A 101 11.85 -5.81 -9.61
CA VAL A 101 12.07 -7.28 -9.56
C VAL A 101 11.13 -8.07 -10.47
N VAL A 102 10.12 -7.44 -11.07
CA VAL A 102 9.13 -8.09 -11.97
C VAL A 102 9.75 -8.83 -13.15
N LYS A 103 11.00 -8.51 -13.52
CA LYS A 103 11.73 -9.18 -14.60
C LYS A 103 12.30 -10.53 -14.19
N THR A 104 12.57 -10.74 -12.91
CA THR A 104 13.29 -11.89 -12.36
C THR A 104 12.41 -12.79 -11.51
N VAL A 105 11.32 -12.28 -10.94
CA VAL A 105 10.41 -13.04 -10.10
C VAL A 105 9.44 -13.88 -10.97
N GLU A 106 9.20 -15.12 -10.53
CA GLU A 106 8.21 -16.02 -11.14
C GLU A 106 6.77 -15.57 -10.83
N MET A 107 5.89 -15.70 -11.82
CA MET A 107 4.52 -15.19 -11.81
C MET A 107 3.49 -16.34 -11.78
N PRO A 108 2.24 -16.09 -11.32
CA PRO A 108 1.74 -14.83 -10.76
C PRO A 108 2.20 -14.59 -9.32
N LEU A 109 2.14 -13.33 -8.88
CA LEU A 109 2.30 -12.96 -7.48
C LEU A 109 0.94 -12.81 -6.82
N SER A 110 0.87 -13.05 -5.50
CA SER A 110 -0.34 -12.75 -4.73
C SER A 110 -0.13 -11.57 -3.80
N LEU A 111 -1.14 -10.72 -3.70
CA LEU A 111 -1.18 -9.58 -2.79
C LEU A 111 -2.34 -9.80 -1.82
N ASN A 112 -2.05 -9.74 -0.53
CA ASN A 112 -3.04 -9.89 0.54
C ASN A 112 -3.12 -8.61 1.35
N ILE A 113 -4.30 -8.05 1.51
CA ILE A 113 -4.52 -6.80 2.25
C ILE A 113 -5.68 -6.99 3.22
N ASN A 114 -5.48 -6.60 4.48
CA ASN A 114 -6.49 -6.65 5.52
C ASN A 114 -6.89 -5.22 5.89
N LEU A 115 -8.13 -4.84 5.63
CA LEU A 115 -8.64 -3.50 5.94
C LEU A 115 -10.08 -3.58 6.44
N THR A 116 -10.50 -2.59 7.22
CA THR A 116 -11.94 -2.37 7.44
C THR A 116 -12.40 -1.39 6.36
N ILE A 117 -13.41 -1.75 5.56
CA ILE A 117 -13.95 -0.90 4.49
C ILE A 117 -15.42 -0.66 4.78
N ASN A 118 -15.81 0.61 4.89
CA ASN A 118 -17.19 1.02 5.21
C ASN A 118 -17.78 0.31 6.44
N GLY A 119 -16.95 0.10 7.48
CA GLY A 119 -17.31 -0.51 8.75
C GLY A 119 -17.15 -2.03 8.80
N GLU A 120 -16.88 -2.67 7.67
CA GLU A 120 -16.79 -4.13 7.57
C GLU A 120 -15.35 -4.59 7.35
N PRO A 121 -14.82 -5.55 8.15
CA PRO A 121 -13.54 -6.16 7.88
C PRO A 121 -13.55 -6.88 6.53
N ARG A 122 -12.57 -6.56 5.69
CA ARG A 122 -12.37 -7.13 4.35
C ARG A 122 -10.97 -7.72 4.26
N PHE A 123 -10.93 -8.97 3.81
CA PHE A 123 -9.69 -9.59 3.36
C PHE A 123 -9.65 -9.55 1.85
N LEU A 124 -8.76 -8.73 1.31
CA LEU A 124 -8.61 -8.55 -0.11
C LEU A 124 -7.43 -9.40 -0.58
N LYS A 125 -7.69 -10.33 -1.49
CA LYS A 125 -6.67 -11.20 -2.08
C LYS A 125 -6.66 -11.01 -3.58
N PHE A 126 -5.49 -10.67 -4.11
CA PHE A 126 -5.29 -10.35 -5.51
C PHE A 126 -4.19 -11.22 -6.10
N SER A 127 -4.31 -11.51 -7.38
CA SER A 127 -3.26 -12.15 -8.16
C SER A 127 -2.83 -11.16 -9.22
N ALA A 128 -1.52 -10.91 -9.32
CA ALA A 128 -0.95 -9.99 -10.30
C ALA A 128 -0.07 -10.76 -11.28
N ASP A 129 -0.33 -10.54 -12.56
CA ASP A 129 0.57 -10.96 -13.62
C ASP A 129 1.58 -9.86 -13.91
N LYS A 130 2.59 -10.22 -14.70
CA LYS A 130 3.64 -9.30 -15.15
C LYS A 130 3.11 -8.04 -15.85
N ILE A 131 2.00 -8.15 -16.58
CA ILE A 131 1.39 -7.03 -17.31
C ILE A 131 0.78 -6.01 -16.34
N ASP A 132 0.20 -6.47 -15.23
CA ASP A 132 -0.45 -5.60 -14.24
C ASP A 132 0.59 -4.73 -13.53
N ILE A 133 1.69 -5.36 -13.12
CA ILE A 133 2.80 -4.68 -12.46
C ILE A 133 3.45 -3.65 -13.38
N TYR A 134 3.68 -3.95 -14.66
CA TYR A 134 4.26 -2.96 -15.58
C TYR A 134 3.39 -1.72 -15.81
N LYS A 135 2.08 -1.84 -15.58
CA LYS A 135 1.17 -0.69 -15.64
C LYS A 135 1.11 0.07 -14.32
N ASN A 136 1.83 -0.39 -13.29
CA ASN A 136 1.77 0.10 -11.92
C ASN A 136 0.35 0.16 -11.33
N ILE A 137 -0.56 -0.67 -11.87
CA ILE A 137 -1.97 -0.69 -11.50
C ILE A 137 -2.46 -2.14 -11.56
N ILE A 138 -2.83 -2.68 -10.40
CA ILE A 138 -3.61 -3.92 -10.30
C ILE A 138 -5.08 -3.53 -10.12
N LYS A 139 -5.92 -3.94 -11.07
CA LYS A 139 -7.37 -3.75 -11.04
C LYS A 139 -8.06 -5.04 -10.63
N THR A 140 -9.03 -4.92 -9.74
CA THR A 140 -9.74 -6.08 -9.18
C THR A 140 -11.07 -5.63 -8.55
N ASN A 141 -11.92 -6.56 -8.14
CA ASN A 141 -13.21 -6.25 -7.50
C ASN A 141 -13.18 -6.55 -6.00
N LEU A 142 -13.93 -5.77 -5.21
CA LEU A 142 -14.32 -6.13 -3.85
C LEU A 142 -15.31 -7.30 -3.93
N ASN A 143 -14.81 -8.53 -3.86
CA ASN A 143 -15.66 -9.74 -3.76
C ASN A 143 -16.36 -9.84 -2.40
#